data_AF-A0A944X2N5-F1
#
_entry.id   AF-A0A944X2N5-F1
#
_cell.length_a   1.000
_cell.length_b   1.000
_cell.length_c   1.000
_cell.angle_alpha   90.00
_cell.angle_beta   90.00
_cell.angle_gamma   90.00
#
_symmetry.space_group_name_H-M   'P 1'
#
loop_
_entity.id
_entity.type
_entity.pdbx_description
1 polymer ?
#
loop_
_entity_poly.entity_id
_entity_poly.type
_entity_poly.pdbx_seq_one_letter_code
_entity_poly.pdbx_strand_id
1 'polypeptide(L)'
;MTFFQDYWALKQKTPHIAIRGFKNTNCDFDDYLYFSKNCYMCFSADKFWDCFYCYEGCDLKDCCDSSECDRCELCYSCLNCRDCVDGTWLQDCRRVSQSSFCYDCVGCNSCFGGVGLRQKNYCLFNEQLSQEEYEKGVAEWKQKGLDVIWAEFERLKLKVPRQYAMIYRGEDSTGNHLEDVKNVVCCFSSSKLQDCMYCDRLYAVYGDRNRDTLEVGGSVDLEMCYEVQWVGKANNCSFCHYCEVVRDCDYCFQVFNSKNCFGCVSVNHGEFMILNKKYPEEEYWKKRAELIEQMKKDGEWGKWMVPEGEKIDC
;
A
#
# COMPACT_ATOMS: atom_id res chain seq x y z
N MET A 1 19.32 14.43 35.24
CA MET A 1 18.24 13.98 34.33
C MET A 1 18.70 12.68 33.69
N THR A 2 17.79 11.75 33.42
CA THR A 2 18.09 10.45 32.80
C THR A 2 18.16 10.58 31.27
N PHE A 3 18.58 9.52 30.57
CA PHE A 3 18.66 9.56 29.11
C PHE A 3 17.28 9.72 28.46
N PHE A 4 16.25 9.07 29.00
CA PHE A 4 14.89 9.27 28.49
C PHE A 4 14.34 10.68 28.80
N GLN A 5 14.72 11.33 29.90
CA GLN A 5 14.32 12.72 30.17
C GLN A 5 14.86 13.69 29.10
N ASP A 6 16.09 13.49 28.62
CA ASP A 6 16.64 14.29 27.51
C ASP A 6 15.97 13.95 26.16
N TYR A 7 15.58 12.69 25.93
CA TYR A 7 14.83 12.26 24.74
C TYR A 7 13.51 13.01 24.57
N TRP A 8 12.74 13.12 25.65
CA TRP A 8 11.43 13.74 25.62
C TRP A 8 11.50 15.27 25.48
N ALA A 9 12.46 15.92 26.14
CA ALA A 9 12.68 17.36 26.04
C ALA A 9 13.04 17.86 24.62
N LEU A 10 13.41 16.95 23.73
CA LEU A 10 13.72 17.18 22.33
C LEU A 10 12.52 16.89 21.40
N LYS A 11 11.93 15.69 21.54
CA LYS A 11 10.83 15.23 20.69
C LYS A 11 9.63 16.19 20.71
N GLN A 12 9.38 16.85 21.85
CA GLN A 12 8.38 17.91 22.01
C GLN A 12 8.60 19.18 21.16
N LYS A 13 9.77 19.38 20.55
CA LYS A 13 10.17 20.64 19.89
C LYS A 13 10.35 20.53 18.37
N THR A 14 9.99 19.41 17.76
CA THR A 14 10.26 19.14 16.33
C THR A 14 8.98 19.21 15.48
N PRO A 15 8.97 19.90 14.32
CA PRO A 15 7.80 19.99 13.43
C PRO A 15 7.58 18.75 12.57
N HIS A 16 6.41 18.67 11.91
CA HIS A 16 5.94 17.51 11.14
C HIS A 16 5.54 17.86 9.68
N ILE A 17 5.45 16.85 8.82
CA ILE A 17 5.05 16.95 7.40
C ILE A 17 3.52 17.03 7.27
N ALA A 18 3.01 17.87 6.36
CA ALA A 18 1.58 18.15 6.19
C ALA A 18 0.90 17.41 5.02
N ILE A 19 1.59 17.25 3.88
CA ILE A 19 1.11 16.51 2.69
C ILE A 19 2.28 15.63 2.22
N ARG A 20 2.00 14.39 1.83
CA ARG A 20 2.97 13.41 1.33
C ARG A 20 2.86 13.34 -0.19
N GLY A 21 3.48 14.33 -0.83
CA GLY A 21 3.63 14.37 -2.27
C GLY A 21 5.10 14.32 -2.68
N PHE A 22 5.46 13.49 -3.65
CA PHE A 22 6.82 13.49 -4.21
C PHE A 22 6.82 13.73 -5.72
N LYS A 23 7.32 14.91 -6.13
CA LYS A 23 7.42 15.36 -7.54
C LYS A 23 6.08 15.47 -8.28
N ASN A 24 5.02 15.80 -7.56
CA ASN A 24 3.70 16.02 -8.16
C ASN A 24 3.62 17.39 -8.85
N THR A 25 2.79 17.52 -9.89
CA THR A 25 2.63 18.76 -10.67
C THR A 25 1.17 19.01 -11.03
N ASN A 26 0.56 20.09 -10.52
CA ASN A 26 -0.87 20.35 -10.66
C ASN A 26 -1.69 19.15 -10.12
N CYS A 27 -1.51 18.90 -8.82
CA CYS A 27 -2.08 17.79 -8.05
C CYS A 27 -2.64 18.39 -6.76
N ASP A 28 -3.65 19.24 -6.94
CA ASP A 28 -4.29 19.96 -5.85
C ASP A 28 -5.40 19.06 -5.27
N PHE A 29 -5.54 19.07 -3.94
CA PHE A 29 -6.50 18.24 -3.19
C PHE A 29 -6.19 16.72 -3.15
N ASP A 30 -4.92 16.34 -3.35
CA ASP A 30 -4.42 14.96 -3.36
C ASP A 30 -3.46 14.66 -2.15
N ASP A 31 -3.31 13.38 -1.74
CA ASP A 31 -2.28 12.92 -0.77
C ASP A 31 -1.77 11.49 -1.07
N TYR A 32 -0.54 11.17 -0.63
CA TYR A 32 0.19 9.95 -1.01
C TYR A 32 0.31 9.80 -2.54
N LEU A 33 0.55 10.91 -3.23
CA LEU A 33 0.85 10.93 -4.66
C LEU A 33 2.36 10.98 -4.91
N TYR A 34 2.82 10.14 -5.82
CA TYR A 34 4.21 10.06 -6.23
C TYR A 34 4.27 10.19 -7.75
N PHE A 35 5.17 11.06 -8.25
CA PHE A 35 5.42 11.30 -9.68
C PHE A 35 4.19 11.68 -10.53
N SER A 36 3.12 12.16 -9.89
CA SER A 36 1.81 12.31 -10.52
C SER A 36 1.61 13.74 -11.09
N LYS A 37 0.71 13.90 -12.05
CA LYS A 37 0.45 15.19 -12.70
C LYS A 37 -1.01 15.36 -13.11
N ASN A 38 -1.52 16.58 -13.06
CA ASN A 38 -2.89 16.93 -13.46
C ASN A 38 -3.92 16.03 -12.75
N CYS A 39 -3.71 15.82 -11.45
CA CYS A 39 -4.60 15.02 -10.62
C CYS A 39 -5.53 15.93 -9.82
N TYR A 40 -6.70 15.40 -9.49
CA TYR A 40 -7.67 16.06 -8.63
C TYR A 40 -8.50 15.01 -7.89
N MET A 41 -8.49 15.07 -6.56
CA MET A 41 -9.16 14.11 -5.68
C MET A 41 -8.64 12.67 -5.88
N CYS A 42 -7.32 12.52 -5.99
CA CYS A 42 -6.63 11.24 -6.16
C CYS A 42 -5.78 10.89 -4.94
N PHE A 43 -5.66 9.59 -4.61
CA PHE A 43 -4.95 9.13 -3.40
C PHE A 43 -4.28 7.76 -3.56
N SER A 44 -3.23 7.50 -2.77
CA SER A 44 -2.45 6.24 -2.79
C SER A 44 -1.94 5.88 -4.18
N ALA A 45 -1.34 6.86 -4.86
CA ALA A 45 -1.14 6.82 -6.30
C ALA A 45 0.33 7.02 -6.68
N ASP A 46 0.89 6.07 -7.42
CA ASP A 46 2.21 6.21 -8.06
C ASP A 46 2.03 6.35 -9.56
N LYS A 47 2.47 7.47 -10.14
CA LYS A 47 2.36 7.80 -11.58
C LYS A 47 0.92 7.90 -12.10
N PHE A 48 0.11 8.81 -11.56
CA PHE A 48 -1.18 9.19 -12.17
C PHE A 48 -0.98 10.39 -13.10
N TRP A 49 -1.59 10.36 -14.29
CA TRP A 49 -1.62 11.46 -15.25
C TRP A 49 -3.04 11.81 -15.66
N ASP A 50 -3.41 13.07 -15.47
CA ASP A 50 -4.66 13.63 -16.00
C ASP A 50 -5.87 12.81 -15.49
N CYS A 51 -5.84 12.49 -14.19
CA CYS A 51 -6.74 11.57 -13.48
C CYS A 51 -7.61 12.27 -12.44
N PHE A 52 -8.87 11.85 -12.32
CA PHE A 52 -9.89 12.53 -11.52
C PHE A 52 -10.67 11.54 -10.66
N TYR A 53 -10.77 11.77 -9.35
CA TYR A 53 -11.53 10.90 -8.45
C TYR A 53 -11.06 9.43 -8.48
N CYS A 54 -9.74 9.20 -8.53
CA CYS A 54 -9.13 7.87 -8.64
C CYS A 54 -8.41 7.46 -7.34
N TYR A 55 -8.55 6.21 -6.93
CA TYR A 55 -8.01 5.69 -5.67
C TYR A 55 -7.14 4.45 -5.88
N GLU A 56 -5.98 4.41 -5.23
CA GLU A 56 -5.10 3.25 -5.12
C GLU A 56 -4.71 2.60 -6.45
N GLY A 57 -3.50 2.90 -6.90
CA GLY A 57 -3.00 2.33 -8.14
C GLY A 57 -1.61 2.75 -8.53
N CYS A 58 -1.13 2.11 -9.59
CA CYS A 58 0.11 2.46 -10.26
C CYS A 58 -0.12 2.64 -11.76
N ASP A 59 0.40 3.73 -12.33
CA ASP A 59 0.41 3.98 -13.78
C ASP A 59 -1.02 4.13 -14.36
N LEU A 60 -1.77 5.14 -13.88
CA LEU A 60 -3.09 5.51 -14.43
C LEU A 60 -2.96 6.73 -15.33
N LYS A 61 -3.71 6.74 -16.44
CA LYS A 61 -3.70 7.85 -17.40
C LYS A 61 -5.09 8.13 -17.97
N ASP A 62 -5.50 9.40 -18.02
CA ASP A 62 -6.82 9.83 -18.50
C ASP A 62 -7.98 9.03 -17.85
N CYS A 63 -7.82 8.67 -16.56
CA CYS A 63 -8.77 7.85 -15.82
C CYS A 63 -9.67 8.69 -14.91
N CYS A 64 -10.91 8.25 -14.74
CA CYS A 64 -11.88 8.90 -13.87
C CYS A 64 -12.63 7.86 -13.02
N ASP A 65 -13.00 8.17 -11.77
CA ASP A 65 -13.94 7.37 -10.97
C ASP A 65 -13.52 5.90 -10.90
N SER A 66 -12.25 5.63 -10.58
CA SER A 66 -11.64 4.30 -10.73
C SER A 66 -10.78 3.93 -9.51
N SER A 67 -10.81 2.65 -9.10
CA SER A 67 -10.20 2.17 -7.85
C SER A 67 -9.50 0.83 -7.97
N GLU A 68 -8.40 0.64 -7.24
CA GLU A 68 -7.58 -0.59 -7.26
C GLU A 68 -7.09 -0.92 -8.68
N CYS A 69 -6.57 0.10 -9.38
CA CYS A 69 -6.27 0.04 -10.80
C CYS A 69 -4.76 0.07 -11.09
N ASP A 70 -4.30 -0.69 -12.08
CA ASP A 70 -2.89 -0.83 -12.44
C ASP A 70 -2.68 -0.80 -13.95
N ARG A 71 -1.88 0.13 -14.48
CA ARG A 71 -1.66 0.31 -15.94
C ARG A 71 -2.99 0.40 -16.66
N CYS A 72 -3.76 1.41 -16.30
CA CYS A 72 -5.08 1.69 -16.85
C CYS A 72 -5.09 3.02 -17.59
N GLU A 73 -5.63 3.02 -18.81
CA GLU A 73 -5.72 4.21 -19.66
C GLU A 73 -7.16 4.41 -20.15
N LEU A 74 -7.65 5.66 -20.20
CA LEU A 74 -9.00 5.99 -20.70
C LEU A 74 -10.11 5.13 -20.03
N CYS A 75 -10.03 4.95 -18.70
CA CYS A 75 -10.98 4.13 -17.94
C CYS A 75 -11.92 5.00 -17.09
N TYR A 76 -13.21 4.63 -17.03
CA TYR A 76 -14.23 5.29 -16.21
C TYR A 76 -15.09 4.27 -15.43
N SER A 77 -15.30 4.50 -14.13
CA SER A 77 -16.09 3.59 -13.27
C SER A 77 -15.50 2.17 -13.20
N CYS A 78 -14.20 2.02 -12.99
CA CYS A 78 -13.49 0.72 -12.97
C CYS A 78 -13.00 0.31 -11.57
N LEU A 79 -13.05 -0.98 -11.23
CA LEU A 79 -12.66 -1.54 -9.92
C LEU A 79 -11.79 -2.80 -10.07
N ASN A 80 -10.68 -2.89 -9.33
CA ASN A 80 -9.76 -4.04 -9.33
C ASN A 80 -9.37 -4.43 -10.78
N CYS A 81 -8.85 -3.45 -11.52
CA CYS A 81 -8.62 -3.56 -12.96
C CYS A 81 -7.15 -3.39 -13.31
N ARG A 82 -6.64 -4.26 -14.19
CA ARG A 82 -5.20 -4.32 -14.48
C ARG A 82 -4.92 -4.45 -15.97
N ASP A 83 -3.98 -3.68 -16.50
CA ASP A 83 -3.63 -3.67 -17.93
C ASP A 83 -4.83 -3.31 -18.86
N CYS A 84 -5.75 -2.41 -18.45
CA CYS A 84 -7.02 -2.15 -19.17
C CYS A 84 -7.05 -0.78 -19.89
N VAL A 85 -7.68 -0.70 -21.08
CA VAL A 85 -7.66 0.51 -21.94
C VAL A 85 -9.01 0.76 -22.61
N ASP A 86 -9.57 1.97 -22.57
CA ASP A 86 -10.92 2.28 -23.12
C ASP A 86 -11.98 1.38 -22.45
N GLY A 87 -12.09 1.52 -21.12
CA GLY A 87 -12.86 0.64 -20.24
C GLY A 87 -13.95 1.40 -19.49
N THR A 88 -15.15 0.81 -19.37
CA THR A 88 -16.23 1.42 -18.59
C THR A 88 -17.02 0.41 -17.75
N TRP A 89 -17.26 0.66 -16.46
CA TRP A 89 -17.96 -0.30 -15.59
C TRP A 89 -17.28 -1.69 -15.62
N LEU A 90 -15.95 -1.70 -15.50
CA LEU A 90 -15.14 -2.92 -15.39
C LEU A 90 -14.96 -3.30 -13.92
N GLN A 91 -15.06 -4.58 -13.60
CA GLN A 91 -14.81 -5.13 -12.27
C GLN A 91 -14.00 -6.42 -12.37
N ASP A 92 -12.96 -6.58 -11.54
CA ASP A 92 -12.10 -7.77 -11.48
C ASP A 92 -11.50 -8.14 -12.86
N CYS A 93 -11.20 -7.12 -13.68
CA CYS A 93 -10.87 -7.28 -15.10
C CYS A 93 -9.37 -7.15 -15.37
N ARG A 94 -8.83 -7.94 -16.30
CA ARG A 94 -7.41 -7.87 -16.66
C ARG A 94 -7.11 -8.02 -18.14
N ARG A 95 -6.37 -7.07 -18.73
CA ARG A 95 -6.18 -6.95 -20.19
C ARG A 95 -7.53 -6.87 -20.91
N VAL A 96 -8.39 -5.99 -20.45
CA VAL A 96 -9.70 -5.75 -21.05
C VAL A 96 -9.68 -4.39 -21.74
N SER A 97 -10.13 -4.34 -22.99
CA SER A 97 -10.10 -3.12 -23.78
C SER A 97 -11.36 -2.87 -24.60
N GLN A 98 -11.64 -1.60 -24.89
CA GLN A 98 -12.81 -1.15 -25.69
C GLN A 98 -14.14 -1.76 -25.22
N SER A 99 -14.32 -1.92 -23.90
CA SER A 99 -15.34 -2.78 -23.31
C SER A 99 -16.12 -2.08 -22.21
N SER A 100 -17.39 -2.45 -22.06
CA SER A 100 -18.27 -1.89 -21.03
C SER A 100 -19.01 -2.98 -20.24
N PHE A 101 -19.29 -2.76 -18.96
CA PHE A 101 -20.02 -3.69 -18.09
C PHE A 101 -19.39 -5.09 -18.13
N CYS A 102 -18.18 -5.21 -17.57
CA CYS A 102 -17.45 -6.49 -17.55
C CYS A 102 -17.11 -6.92 -16.12
N TYR A 103 -17.27 -8.20 -15.82
CA TYR A 103 -17.02 -8.80 -14.50
C TYR A 103 -16.17 -10.07 -14.64
N ASP A 104 -15.04 -10.16 -13.94
CA ASP A 104 -14.08 -11.27 -14.07
C ASP A 104 -13.80 -11.57 -15.56
N CYS A 105 -13.29 -10.59 -16.30
CA CYS A 105 -12.96 -10.74 -17.72
C CYS A 105 -11.45 -10.65 -17.93
N VAL A 106 -10.84 -11.59 -18.68
CA VAL A 106 -9.39 -11.62 -18.88
C VAL A 106 -9.00 -11.74 -20.36
N GLY A 107 -8.33 -10.71 -20.88
CA GLY A 107 -7.91 -10.64 -22.28
C GLY A 107 -9.07 -10.50 -23.25
N CYS A 108 -10.00 -9.57 -22.99
CA CYS A 108 -11.20 -9.40 -23.80
C CYS A 108 -11.24 -8.02 -24.45
N ASN A 109 -11.43 -7.94 -25.77
CA ASN A 109 -11.66 -6.67 -26.47
C ASN A 109 -13.14 -6.54 -26.85
N SER A 110 -13.68 -5.32 -26.97
CA SER A 110 -15.02 -5.11 -27.54
C SER A 110 -16.09 -6.03 -26.92
N CYS A 111 -16.22 -6.01 -25.60
CA CYS A 111 -17.22 -6.79 -24.86
C CYS A 111 -18.20 -5.86 -24.13
N PHE A 112 -19.48 -6.24 -24.10
CA PHE A 112 -20.56 -5.50 -23.46
C PHE A 112 -21.42 -6.44 -22.62
N GLY A 113 -21.46 -6.25 -21.29
CA GLY A 113 -22.14 -7.21 -20.40
C GLY A 113 -21.37 -8.54 -20.28
N GLY A 114 -20.04 -8.51 -20.36
CA GLY A 114 -19.19 -9.71 -20.31
C GLY A 114 -18.98 -10.20 -18.88
N VAL A 115 -19.14 -11.50 -18.63
CA VAL A 115 -19.08 -12.08 -17.28
C VAL A 115 -18.31 -13.40 -17.31
N GLY A 116 -17.17 -13.50 -16.63
CA GLY A 116 -16.33 -14.70 -16.61
C GLY A 116 -15.61 -14.98 -17.93
N LEU A 117 -15.52 -14.00 -18.83
CA LEU A 117 -14.99 -14.22 -20.18
C LEU A 117 -13.46 -14.32 -20.17
N ARG A 118 -12.91 -15.10 -21.10
CA ARG A 118 -11.47 -15.35 -21.27
C ARG A 118 -11.14 -15.38 -22.75
N GLN A 119 -10.26 -14.49 -23.22
CA GLN A 119 -9.84 -14.41 -24.64
C GLN A 119 -11.03 -14.31 -25.62
N LYS A 120 -11.96 -13.38 -25.34
CA LYS A 120 -13.18 -13.17 -26.13
C LYS A 120 -13.25 -11.75 -26.67
N ASN A 121 -13.70 -11.64 -27.93
CA ASN A 121 -13.92 -10.38 -28.61
C ASN A 121 -15.36 -10.32 -29.12
N TYR A 122 -15.97 -9.14 -29.25
CA TYR A 122 -17.33 -8.97 -29.81
C TYR A 122 -18.39 -9.81 -29.07
N CYS A 123 -18.35 -9.80 -27.74
CA CYS A 123 -19.31 -10.51 -26.90
C CYS A 123 -20.34 -9.55 -26.29
N LEU A 124 -21.62 -9.84 -26.52
CA LEU A 124 -22.75 -9.11 -25.98
C LEU A 124 -23.52 -10.01 -25.01
N PHE A 125 -23.54 -9.67 -23.72
CA PHE A 125 -24.21 -10.46 -22.67
C PHE A 125 -23.80 -11.95 -22.66
N ASN A 126 -22.48 -12.18 -22.78
CA ASN A 126 -21.79 -13.47 -22.99
C ASN A 126 -22.04 -14.19 -24.33
N GLU A 127 -22.90 -13.69 -25.21
CA GLU A 127 -23.09 -14.25 -26.54
C GLU A 127 -22.01 -13.74 -27.51
N GLN A 128 -21.32 -14.66 -28.18
CA GLN A 128 -20.28 -14.37 -29.17
C GLN A 128 -20.95 -14.00 -30.51
N LEU A 129 -20.76 -12.76 -30.95
CA LEU A 129 -21.33 -12.24 -32.20
C LEU A 129 -20.23 -12.02 -33.26
N SER A 130 -20.63 -11.71 -34.49
CA SER A 130 -19.76 -11.00 -35.43
C SER A 130 -19.62 -9.52 -35.03
N GLN A 131 -18.65 -8.81 -35.63
CA GLN A 131 -18.41 -7.40 -35.32
C GLN A 131 -19.63 -6.51 -35.64
N GLU A 132 -20.26 -6.69 -36.81
CA GLU A 132 -21.43 -5.89 -37.23
C GLU A 132 -22.64 -6.12 -36.30
N GLU A 133 -22.90 -7.38 -35.93
CA GLU A 133 -23.96 -7.74 -34.99
C GLU A 133 -23.68 -7.20 -33.58
N TYR A 134 -22.42 -7.23 -33.13
CA TYR A 134 -22.00 -6.67 -31.84
C TYR A 134 -22.17 -5.14 -31.81
N GLU A 135 -21.65 -4.42 -32.81
CA GLU A 135 -21.73 -2.95 -32.87
C GLU A 135 -23.19 -2.47 -32.91
N LYS A 136 -24.02 -3.13 -33.73
CA LYS A 136 -25.47 -2.90 -33.76
C LYS A 136 -26.15 -3.22 -32.42
N GLY A 137 -25.88 -4.39 -31.86
CA GLY A 137 -26.49 -4.84 -30.61
C GLY A 137 -26.15 -3.92 -29.43
N VAL A 138 -24.91 -3.47 -29.31
CA VAL A 138 -24.49 -2.48 -28.30
C VAL A 138 -25.19 -1.14 -28.49
N ALA A 139 -25.37 -0.67 -29.74
CA ALA A 139 -26.12 0.55 -30.02
C ALA A 139 -27.61 0.43 -29.65
N GLU A 140 -28.24 -0.73 -29.86
CA GLU A 140 -29.61 -1.03 -29.44
C GLU A 140 -29.74 -1.15 -27.90
N TRP A 141 -28.76 -1.75 -27.22
CA TRP A 141 -28.76 -1.83 -25.75
C TRP A 141 -28.53 -0.48 -25.07
N LYS A 142 -27.63 0.37 -25.59
CA LYS A 142 -27.39 1.73 -25.06
C LYS A 142 -28.66 2.62 -25.09
N GLN A 143 -29.59 2.37 -26.01
CA GLN A 143 -30.88 3.08 -26.07
C GLN A 143 -31.87 2.69 -24.95
N LYS A 144 -31.67 1.57 -24.26
CA LYS A 144 -32.58 1.09 -23.19
C LYS A 144 -32.38 1.81 -21.85
N GLY A 145 -31.34 2.64 -21.73
CA GLY A 145 -30.96 3.31 -20.47
C GLY A 145 -30.11 2.45 -19.55
N LEU A 146 -29.38 3.11 -18.65
CA LEU A 146 -28.41 2.49 -17.75
C LEU A 146 -29.04 1.42 -16.85
N ASP A 147 -30.19 1.72 -16.26
CA ASP A 147 -30.90 0.84 -15.32
C ASP A 147 -31.20 -0.55 -15.93
N VAL A 148 -31.57 -0.60 -17.21
CA VAL A 148 -31.91 -1.84 -17.92
C VAL A 148 -30.65 -2.65 -18.28
N ILE A 149 -29.55 -1.97 -18.63
CA ILE A 149 -28.25 -2.60 -18.87
C ILE A 149 -27.70 -3.18 -17.56
N TRP A 150 -27.77 -2.40 -16.48
CA TRP A 150 -27.27 -2.79 -15.16
C TRP A 150 -28.02 -3.99 -14.59
N ALA A 151 -29.35 -4.00 -14.69
CA ALA A 151 -30.18 -5.12 -14.27
C ALA A 151 -29.83 -6.43 -15.00
N GLU A 152 -29.54 -6.37 -16.31
CA GLU A 152 -29.13 -7.55 -17.08
C GLU A 152 -27.69 -7.99 -16.78
N PHE A 153 -26.76 -7.04 -16.62
CA PHE A 153 -25.36 -7.33 -16.24
C PHE A 153 -25.27 -8.03 -14.88
N GLU A 154 -25.97 -7.51 -13.86
CA GLU A 154 -26.04 -8.18 -12.55
C GLU A 154 -26.73 -9.54 -12.63
N ARG A 155 -27.78 -9.69 -13.47
CA ARG A 155 -28.42 -10.99 -13.72
C ARG A 155 -27.43 -12.01 -14.33
N LEU A 156 -26.48 -11.58 -15.15
CA LEU A 156 -25.40 -12.44 -15.65
C LEU A 156 -24.32 -12.75 -14.61
N LYS A 157 -23.96 -11.79 -13.75
CA LYS A 157 -22.97 -11.98 -12.66
C LYS A 157 -23.34 -13.08 -11.67
N LEU A 158 -24.61 -13.49 -11.63
CA LEU A 158 -25.10 -14.65 -10.86
C LEU A 158 -24.77 -16.02 -11.51
N LYS A 159 -24.28 -16.08 -12.75
CA LYS A 159 -24.02 -17.34 -13.49
C LYS A 159 -22.60 -17.88 -13.35
N VAL A 160 -21.66 -17.08 -12.85
CA VAL A 160 -20.24 -17.47 -12.76
C VAL A 160 -19.85 -17.88 -11.33
N PRO A 161 -19.07 -18.95 -11.15
CA PRO A 161 -18.50 -19.28 -9.84
C PRO A 161 -17.53 -18.17 -9.41
N ARG A 162 -17.78 -17.56 -8.26
CA ARG A 162 -16.80 -16.68 -7.61
C ARG A 162 -15.75 -17.55 -6.92
N GLN A 163 -14.47 -17.21 -7.05
CA GLN A 163 -13.42 -17.96 -6.37
C GLN A 163 -13.54 -17.76 -4.85
N TYR A 164 -13.42 -18.86 -4.11
CA TYR A 164 -13.49 -18.85 -2.64
C TYR A 164 -12.30 -18.10 -2.02
N ALA A 165 -11.11 -18.30 -2.58
CA ALA A 165 -9.85 -17.70 -2.14
C ALA A 165 -8.72 -18.03 -3.14
N MET A 166 -7.61 -17.29 -3.07
CA MET A 166 -6.29 -17.78 -3.52
C MET A 166 -5.54 -18.51 -2.37
N ILE A 167 -6.28 -19.38 -1.67
CA ILE A 167 -6.02 -19.92 -0.32
C ILE A 167 -6.15 -18.84 0.77
N TYR A 168 -7.13 -19.06 1.65
CA TYR A 168 -7.55 -18.17 2.74
C TYR A 168 -7.83 -19.00 3.99
N ARG A 169 -7.48 -18.48 5.18
CA ARG A 169 -7.67 -19.17 6.47
C ARG A 169 -6.93 -20.50 6.55
N GLY A 170 -5.63 -20.43 6.28
CA GLY A 170 -4.68 -21.54 6.44
C GLY A 170 -3.92 -21.49 7.77
N GLU A 171 -3.46 -22.66 8.18
CA GLU A 171 -2.49 -22.91 9.26
C GLU A 171 -1.29 -23.65 8.62
N ASP A 172 -0.09 -23.53 9.18
CA ASP A 172 1.14 -24.23 8.76
C ASP A 172 1.39 -24.20 7.23
N SER A 173 1.36 -22.99 6.65
CA SER A 173 1.21 -22.78 5.20
C SER A 173 2.32 -21.93 4.56
N THR A 174 2.56 -22.16 3.26
CA THR A 174 3.56 -21.46 2.44
C THR A 174 2.96 -21.14 1.05
N GLY A 175 3.33 -20.03 0.41
CA GLY A 175 2.80 -19.69 -0.93
C GLY A 175 2.54 -18.21 -1.25
N ASN A 176 1.72 -17.99 -2.28
CA ASN A 176 1.48 -16.70 -2.93
C ASN A 176 0.01 -16.32 -2.92
N HIS A 177 -0.31 -15.02 -2.80
CA HIS A 177 -1.70 -14.51 -2.68
C HIS A 177 -2.48 -15.17 -1.52
N LEU A 178 -1.73 -15.60 -0.50
CA LEU A 178 -2.28 -16.06 0.76
C LEU A 178 -2.95 -14.87 1.46
N GLU A 179 -4.09 -15.12 2.07
CA GLU A 179 -4.80 -14.13 2.87
C GLU A 179 -5.28 -14.77 4.20
N ASP A 180 -5.07 -14.10 5.33
CA ASP A 180 -5.56 -14.55 6.66
C ASP A 180 -4.95 -15.93 7.03
N VAL A 181 -3.62 -15.99 7.19
CA VAL A 181 -2.87 -17.26 7.37
C VAL A 181 -1.88 -17.17 8.53
N LYS A 182 -1.75 -18.24 9.33
CA LYS A 182 -0.91 -18.31 10.54
C LYS A 182 0.19 -19.39 10.43
N ASN A 183 1.30 -19.19 11.17
CA ASN A 183 2.51 -20.01 11.16
C ASN A 183 3.15 -20.04 9.75
N VAL A 184 3.44 -18.84 9.21
CA VAL A 184 3.71 -18.66 7.77
C VAL A 184 5.19 -18.49 7.49
N VAL A 185 5.76 -19.40 6.70
CA VAL A 185 7.18 -19.36 6.31
C VAL A 185 7.28 -19.30 4.79
N CYS A 186 8.08 -18.40 4.24
CA CYS A 186 8.22 -18.18 2.78
C CYS A 186 6.88 -17.81 2.09
N CYS A 187 6.52 -16.53 2.16
CA CYS A 187 5.24 -16.01 1.67
C CYS A 187 5.38 -14.70 0.87
N PHE A 188 4.56 -14.56 -0.18
CA PHE A 188 4.79 -13.55 -1.23
C PHE A 188 3.50 -12.99 -1.83
N SER A 189 3.44 -11.67 -2.08
CA SER A 189 2.27 -11.04 -2.73
C SER A 189 0.95 -11.34 -1.99
N SER A 190 1.04 -11.41 -0.67
CA SER A 190 0.06 -11.96 0.27
C SER A 190 -0.32 -10.91 1.32
N SER A 191 -1.38 -11.16 2.08
CA SER A 191 -1.95 -10.24 3.06
C SER A 191 -2.32 -10.97 4.36
N LYS A 192 -2.40 -10.23 5.49
CA LYS A 192 -2.99 -10.72 6.75
C LYS A 192 -2.28 -11.99 7.27
N LEU A 193 -0.96 -11.91 7.48
CA LEU A 193 -0.15 -13.03 7.92
C LEU A 193 0.20 -12.94 9.42
N GLN A 194 0.39 -14.08 10.09
CA GLN A 194 0.74 -14.15 11.51
C GLN A 194 1.81 -15.22 11.81
N ASP A 195 2.67 -14.93 12.81
CA ASP A 195 3.79 -15.78 13.23
C ASP A 195 4.67 -16.11 12.02
N CYS A 196 5.13 -15.07 11.34
CA CYS A 196 5.63 -15.16 9.98
C CYS A 196 7.07 -14.68 9.79
N MET A 197 7.85 -15.49 9.08
CA MET A 197 9.30 -15.30 8.89
C MET A 197 9.69 -15.57 7.43
N TYR A 198 10.64 -14.80 6.91
CA TYR A 198 11.03 -14.78 5.49
C TYR A 198 9.86 -14.37 4.58
N CYS A 199 9.40 -13.13 4.73
CA CYS A 199 8.22 -12.59 4.04
C CYS A 199 8.61 -11.48 3.05
N ASP A 200 8.05 -11.45 1.84
CA ASP A 200 8.31 -10.38 0.85
C ASP A 200 7.02 -9.90 0.18
N ARG A 201 6.98 -8.61 -0.21
CA ARG A 201 5.85 -7.96 -0.91
C ARG A 201 4.51 -8.36 -0.32
N LEU A 202 4.35 -8.05 0.96
CA LEU A 202 3.08 -8.27 1.63
C LEU A 202 2.17 -7.13 1.17
N TYR A 203 1.21 -7.47 0.31
CA TYR A 203 0.33 -6.52 -0.37
C TYR A 203 -0.73 -6.00 0.60
N ALA A 204 -0.25 -5.14 1.47
CA ALA A 204 -1.05 -4.10 2.05
C ALA A 204 -1.28 -2.99 1.01
N VAL A 205 -2.50 -2.96 0.50
CA VAL A 205 -3.34 -1.77 0.75
C VAL A 205 -3.17 -1.42 2.23
N TYR A 206 -2.81 -0.17 2.55
CA TYR A 206 -2.47 0.30 3.91
C TYR A 206 -3.31 -0.35 5.03
N GLY A 207 -2.82 -1.45 5.62
CA GLY A 207 -3.55 -2.19 6.67
C GLY A 207 -3.59 -3.71 6.56
N ASP A 208 -3.21 -4.37 5.47
CA ASP A 208 -3.10 -5.85 5.45
C ASP A 208 -1.84 -6.33 6.17
N ARG A 209 -1.98 -6.43 7.49
CA ARG A 209 -0.86 -6.57 8.44
C ARG A 209 -0.18 -7.92 8.41
N ASN A 210 1.07 -7.87 8.85
CA ASN A 210 1.94 -9.02 8.94
C ASN A 210 2.52 -8.99 10.35
N ARG A 211 2.15 -9.99 11.16
CA ARG A 211 2.31 -9.99 12.61
C ARG A 211 3.43 -10.91 13.05
N ASP A 212 4.13 -10.49 14.10
CA ASP A 212 5.21 -11.26 14.71
C ASP A 212 6.30 -11.56 13.67
N THR A 213 6.62 -10.51 12.91
CA THR A 213 7.40 -10.56 11.66
C THR A 213 8.90 -10.50 11.93
N LEU A 214 9.65 -11.53 11.55
CA LEU A 214 11.12 -11.49 11.48
C LEU A 214 11.56 -11.59 10.01
N GLU A 215 12.46 -10.69 9.58
CA GLU A 215 12.94 -10.54 8.19
C GLU A 215 11.81 -10.30 7.15
N VAL A 216 11.47 -9.03 6.89
CA VAL A 216 10.45 -8.66 5.88
C VAL A 216 10.92 -7.65 4.84
N GLY A 217 10.77 -8.03 3.56
CA GLY A 217 11.15 -7.28 2.34
C GLY A 217 10.31 -6.04 2.01
N GLY A 218 9.68 -5.41 3.01
CA GLY A 218 8.86 -4.22 2.84
C GLY A 218 7.36 -4.48 2.69
N SER A 219 6.59 -3.63 3.36
CA SER A 219 5.13 -3.52 3.30
C SER A 219 4.73 -2.22 4.00
N VAL A 220 3.47 -1.81 3.88
CA VAL A 220 2.86 -0.93 4.87
C VAL A 220 2.19 -1.80 5.93
N ASP A 221 2.68 -1.68 7.17
CA ASP A 221 2.28 -2.42 8.37
C ASP A 221 2.97 -3.77 8.60
N LEU A 222 4.13 -3.64 9.25
CA LEU A 222 5.01 -4.68 9.77
C LEU A 222 5.13 -4.52 11.30
N GLU A 223 5.07 -5.61 12.07
CA GLU A 223 4.75 -5.58 13.51
C GLU A 223 5.63 -6.58 14.31
N MET A 224 6.38 -6.05 15.30
CA MET A 224 7.54 -6.73 15.95
C MET A 224 8.66 -7.15 14.98
N CYS A 225 8.75 -6.44 13.87
CA CYS A 225 9.90 -6.46 12.99
C CYS A 225 11.08 -5.71 13.65
N TYR A 226 11.79 -6.45 14.50
CA TYR A 226 13.23 -6.31 14.58
C TYR A 226 13.77 -6.45 13.15
N GLU A 227 14.52 -5.45 12.67
CA GLU A 227 14.96 -5.31 11.26
C GLU A 227 13.81 -5.14 10.25
N VAL A 228 13.46 -3.89 9.92
CA VAL A 228 12.40 -3.55 8.94
C VAL A 228 12.93 -2.81 7.75
N GLN A 229 12.37 -3.05 6.55
CA GLN A 229 12.99 -2.57 5.33
C GLN A 229 12.38 -1.31 4.70
N TRP A 230 11.06 -1.22 4.55
CA TRP A 230 10.38 0.01 4.09
C TRP A 230 9.39 0.45 5.15
N VAL A 231 9.75 1.48 5.91
CA VAL A 231 8.76 2.29 6.63
C VAL A 231 8.06 3.22 5.65
N GLY A 232 7.26 2.62 4.77
CA GLY A 232 5.89 3.10 4.60
C GLY A 232 5.19 2.99 5.95
N LYS A 233 5.19 1.78 6.55
CA LYS A 233 4.92 1.61 8.00
C LYS A 233 5.49 0.32 8.59
N ALA A 234 6.00 0.41 9.82
CA ALA A 234 6.87 -0.59 10.46
C ALA A 234 6.95 -0.38 11.98
N ASN A 235 7.22 -1.41 12.80
CA ASN A 235 7.26 -1.28 14.27
C ASN A 235 8.13 -2.28 15.06
N ASN A 236 8.79 -1.75 16.08
CA ASN A 236 9.72 -2.37 17.04
C ASN A 236 10.63 -3.50 16.50
N CYS A 237 11.73 -3.21 15.85
CA CYS A 237 12.19 -1.92 15.32
C CYS A 237 12.76 -0.84 16.27
N SER A 238 13.31 -1.30 17.40
CA SER A 238 14.79 -1.22 17.42
C SER A 238 15.26 -1.73 16.04
N PHE A 239 15.72 -0.83 15.15
CA PHE A 239 16.11 -1.13 13.75
C PHE A 239 14.97 -1.15 12.65
N CYS A 240 14.13 -0.10 12.53
CA CYS A 240 13.20 0.14 11.36
C CYS A 240 13.81 0.96 10.18
N HIS A 241 14.14 0.50 8.97
CA HIS A 241 14.63 1.40 7.90
C HIS A 241 13.70 1.63 6.68
N TYR A 242 14.19 2.47 5.75
CA TYR A 242 13.59 3.13 4.57
C TYR A 242 12.24 3.87 4.73
N CYS A 243 11.83 4.60 3.70
CA CYS A 243 11.86 6.05 3.82
C CYS A 243 10.60 6.80 3.34
N GLU A 244 9.58 6.89 4.22
CA GLU A 244 8.46 7.86 4.06
C GLU A 244 8.39 9.17 5.16
N VAL A 245 8.50 8.17 6.20
CA VAL A 245 8.52 8.01 7.70
C VAL A 245 9.93 7.82 8.28
N VAL A 246 10.59 6.65 8.27
CA VAL A 246 11.91 6.43 8.95
C VAL A 246 11.88 5.40 10.09
N ARG A 247 12.92 5.36 10.93
CA ARG A 247 13.23 4.36 11.97
C ARG A 247 14.77 4.18 12.14
N ASP A 248 15.24 2.98 12.52
CA ASP A 248 16.62 2.43 12.53
C ASP A 248 17.84 3.36 12.71
N CYS A 249 18.52 3.35 13.86
CA CYS A 249 17.95 3.72 15.16
C CYS A 249 17.32 2.63 16.03
N ASP A 250 18.16 2.09 16.93
CA ASP A 250 17.84 2.08 18.38
C ASP A 250 17.02 3.32 18.73
N TYR A 251 15.89 3.19 19.42
CA TYR A 251 15.14 4.37 19.92
C TYR A 251 14.63 5.35 18.85
N CYS A 252 14.47 4.86 17.61
CA CYS A 252 13.46 5.27 16.63
C CYS A 252 13.43 6.73 16.13
N PHE A 253 14.26 7.01 15.13
CA PHE A 253 14.24 8.24 14.32
C PHE A 253 13.01 8.34 13.39
N GLN A 254 12.21 9.41 13.50
CA GLN A 254 11.42 9.99 12.41
C GLN A 254 12.25 10.24 11.14
N VAL A 255 12.41 11.50 10.72
CA VAL A 255 11.46 11.94 9.70
C VAL A 255 12.16 11.93 8.33
N PHE A 256 12.11 10.75 7.72
CA PHE A 256 12.59 10.33 6.41
C PHE A 256 14.11 10.48 6.19
N ASN A 257 14.67 9.47 5.50
CA ASN A 257 16.05 9.38 5.02
C ASN A 257 17.15 9.70 6.05
N SER A 258 17.11 9.14 7.26
CA SER A 258 18.26 9.25 8.19
C SER A 258 18.33 8.12 9.23
N LYS A 259 19.47 8.08 9.93
CA LYS A 259 20.12 6.84 10.40
C LYS A 259 21.07 7.11 11.55
N ASN A 260 21.63 6.06 12.17
CA ASN A 260 22.69 6.17 13.20
C ASN A 260 22.38 7.22 14.27
N CYS A 261 21.12 7.25 14.70
CA CYS A 261 20.71 7.98 15.87
C CYS A 261 20.59 7.00 17.04
N PHE A 262 20.85 7.48 18.25
CA PHE A 262 20.68 6.72 19.48
C PHE A 262 20.04 7.61 20.53
N GLY A 263 18.77 7.33 20.82
CA GLY A 263 17.87 8.36 21.34
C GLY A 263 17.54 9.29 20.18
N CYS A 264 16.37 9.08 19.59
CA CYS A 264 16.10 9.53 18.24
C CYS A 264 14.84 10.40 18.12
N VAL A 265 14.52 10.83 16.91
CA VAL A 265 15.01 12.10 16.36
C VAL A 265 14.29 12.31 15.03
N SER A 266 14.03 13.53 14.61
CA SER A 266 13.10 13.84 13.51
C SER A 266 13.77 14.75 12.47
N VAL A 267 15.04 14.47 12.19
CA VAL A 267 15.98 15.35 11.49
C VAL A 267 16.41 14.73 10.17
N ASN A 268 15.58 14.97 9.16
CA ASN A 268 15.83 14.79 7.74
C ASN A 268 17.32 15.10 7.36
N HIS A 269 18.02 14.11 6.78
CA HIS A 269 19.47 14.07 6.52
C HIS A 269 20.42 14.08 7.75
N GLY A 270 19.98 13.60 8.91
CA GLY A 270 20.76 13.58 10.15
C GLY A 270 21.58 12.30 10.42
N GLU A 271 22.68 12.42 11.17
CA GLU A 271 23.64 11.31 11.36
C GLU A 271 24.56 11.51 12.58
N PHE A 272 24.90 10.42 13.28
CA PHE A 272 25.67 10.42 14.54
C PHE A 272 25.06 11.34 15.59
N MET A 273 23.74 11.17 15.75
CA MET A 273 22.94 12.00 16.64
C MET A 273 22.49 11.22 17.85
N ILE A 274 22.99 11.65 19.00
CA ILE A 274 22.25 11.48 20.24
C ILE A 274 21.38 12.73 20.34
N LEU A 275 20.07 12.58 20.15
CA LEU A 275 19.09 13.62 20.44
C LEU A 275 19.22 14.93 19.62
N ASN A 276 19.04 14.83 18.29
CA ASN A 276 19.17 15.86 17.22
C ASN A 276 20.58 16.50 17.15
N LYS A 277 21.40 16.37 18.19
CA LYS A 277 22.75 16.92 18.26
C LYS A 277 23.71 15.97 17.55
N LYS A 278 24.30 16.44 16.46
CA LYS A 278 25.45 15.78 15.83
C LYS A 278 26.66 15.86 16.75
N TYR A 279 27.34 14.73 16.93
CA TYR A 279 28.55 14.60 17.73
C TYR A 279 29.77 14.31 16.84
N PRO A 280 30.99 14.72 17.24
CA PRO A 280 32.21 14.09 16.75
C PRO A 280 32.15 12.58 17.00
N GLU A 281 32.59 11.76 16.06
CA GLU A 281 32.30 10.32 16.09
C GLU A 281 32.88 9.59 17.33
N GLU A 282 34.11 9.91 17.72
CA GLU A 282 34.72 9.37 18.95
C GLU A 282 33.91 9.76 20.22
N GLU A 283 33.31 10.96 20.23
CA GLU A 283 32.42 11.41 21.30
C GLU A 283 31.06 10.69 21.22
N TYR A 284 30.49 10.49 20.02
CA TYR A 284 29.23 9.77 19.82
C TYR A 284 29.32 8.34 20.39
N TRP A 285 30.36 7.58 20.04
CA TRP A 285 30.47 6.18 20.47
C TRP A 285 30.80 6.04 21.95
N LYS A 286 31.74 6.84 22.46
CA LYS A 286 32.05 6.90 23.89
C LYS A 286 30.79 7.27 24.68
N LYS A 287 30.08 8.32 24.26
CA LYS A 287 28.86 8.78 24.92
C LYS A 287 27.72 7.76 24.79
N ARG A 288 27.53 7.10 23.64
CA ARG A 288 26.53 6.02 23.49
C ARG A 288 26.85 4.86 24.43
N ALA A 289 28.11 4.45 24.58
CA ALA A 289 28.49 3.39 25.51
C ALA A 289 28.31 3.81 26.98
N GLU A 290 28.74 5.02 27.35
CA GLU A 290 28.53 5.60 28.69
C GLU A 290 27.05 5.70 29.03
N LEU A 291 26.23 6.18 28.07
CA LEU A 291 24.77 6.21 28.20
C LEU A 291 24.18 4.81 28.30
N ILE A 292 24.60 3.83 27.50
CA ILE A 292 24.09 2.45 27.59
C ILE A 292 24.41 1.81 28.95
N GLU A 293 25.62 2.00 29.48
CA GLU A 293 25.97 1.50 30.82
C GLU A 293 25.29 2.28 31.94
N GLN A 294 25.01 3.57 31.75
CA GLN A 294 24.21 4.36 32.67
C GLN A 294 22.74 3.88 32.65
N MET A 295 22.15 3.76 31.46
CA MET A 295 20.84 3.16 31.20
C MET A 295 20.75 1.72 31.73
N LYS A 296 21.80 0.90 31.74
CA LYS A 296 21.75 -0.43 32.38
C LYS A 296 21.62 -0.34 33.91
N LYS A 297 22.31 0.60 34.55
CA LYS A 297 22.25 0.82 36.01
C LYS A 297 20.92 1.46 36.42
N ASP A 298 20.47 2.44 35.65
CA ASP A 298 19.22 3.18 35.86
C ASP A 298 17.99 2.36 35.37
N GLY A 299 18.23 1.24 34.68
CA GLY A 299 17.19 0.30 34.24
C GLY A 299 16.46 0.69 32.94
N GLU A 300 17.00 1.62 32.14
CA GLU A 300 16.48 2.10 30.86
C GLU A 300 16.94 1.25 29.63
N TRP A 301 18.07 0.52 29.67
CA TRP A 301 18.67 -0.12 28.48
C TRP A 301 17.85 -1.29 27.89
N GLY A 302 17.83 -1.39 26.55
CA GLY A 302 17.16 -2.47 25.80
C GLY A 302 15.64 -2.42 25.84
N LYS A 303 15.08 -1.61 26.74
CA LYS A 303 13.67 -1.27 26.81
C LYS A 303 13.36 -0.15 25.82
N TRP A 304 12.20 -0.24 25.19
CA TRP A 304 11.61 0.85 24.39
C TRP A 304 11.52 2.16 25.19
N MET A 305 11.59 3.33 24.53
CA MET A 305 11.76 4.62 25.21
C MET A 305 10.50 5.04 25.97
N VAL A 306 10.59 5.15 27.30
CA VAL A 306 9.49 5.60 28.19
C VAL A 306 10.08 6.39 29.36
N PRO A 307 9.56 7.59 29.71
CA PRO A 307 10.12 8.37 30.80
C PRO A 307 9.60 7.89 32.17
N GLU A 308 10.36 8.13 33.25
CA GLU A 308 9.91 7.81 34.60
C GLU A 308 8.65 8.58 35.01
N GLY A 309 7.69 7.89 35.62
CA GLY A 309 6.49 8.48 36.23
C GLY A 309 5.27 8.57 35.33
N GLU A 310 5.44 8.60 34.00
CA GLU A 310 4.32 8.51 33.05
C GLU A 310 3.94 7.04 32.80
N LYS A 311 2.64 6.74 32.92
CA LYS A 311 2.10 5.43 32.53
C LYS A 311 1.65 5.48 31.08
N ILE A 312 2.00 4.44 30.32
CA ILE A 312 1.36 4.15 29.04
C ILE A 312 0.13 3.29 29.35
N ASP A 313 -1.02 3.94 29.49
CA ASP A 313 -2.31 3.25 29.40
C ASP A 313 -2.63 3.05 27.90
N CYS A 314 -2.93 1.81 27.51
CA CYS A 314 -3.07 1.36 26.11
C CYS A 314 -4.53 1.36 25.62
#